data_AF-A0A9E5YJ17-F1
#
_entry.id   AF-A0A9E5YJ17-F1
#
_cell.length_a   1.000
_cell.length_b   1.000
_cell.length_c   1.000
_cell.angle_alpha   90.00
_cell.angle_beta   90.00
_cell.angle_gamma   90.00
#
_symmetry.space_group_name_H-M   'P 1'
#
loop_
_entity.id
_entity.type
_entity.pdbx_description
1 polymer ?
#
loop_
_entity_poly.entity_id
_entity_poly.type
_entity_poly.pdbx_seq_one_letter_code
_entity_poly.pdbx_strand_id
1 'polypeptide(L)'
;MIHLQDSHDEDDREFEKFPKHSVTGSWGSNVLAGKKQVFRRSDQEGRYTEDIIGLRDESIALLELVMTDGKILRPPPSLQAIQAKFKKSFTLLDDRYKSIEDHNAYPVKLSRRLEELQITSNQ
;
A
#
# COMPACT_ATOMS: atom_id res chain seq x y z
N MET A 1 10.99 -17.37 15.45
CA MET A 1 11.26 -16.55 14.26
C MET A 1 10.14 -16.87 13.28
N ILE A 2 9.22 -15.94 12.99
CA ILE A 2 8.17 -16.17 11.99
C ILE A 2 8.83 -15.85 10.65
N HIS A 3 9.22 -16.88 9.91
CA HIS A 3 9.61 -16.70 8.51
C HIS A 3 8.32 -16.46 7.74
N LEU A 4 8.06 -15.21 7.36
CA LEU A 4 6.99 -14.88 6.43
C LEU A 4 7.49 -15.28 5.04
N GLN A 5 7.32 -16.55 4.70
CA GLN A 5 7.44 -17.04 3.32
C GLN A 5 6.02 -17.10 2.76
N ASP A 6 5.51 -15.93 2.36
CA ASP A 6 4.23 -15.79 1.64
C ASP A 6 4.43 -15.99 0.12
N SER A 7 5.57 -16.53 -0.32
CA SER A 7 5.88 -16.69 -1.73
C SER A 7 5.70 -18.12 -2.25
N HIS A 8 5.01 -18.25 -3.37
CA HIS A 8 4.67 -19.50 -4.01
C HIS A 8 5.62 -19.82 -5.17
N ASP A 9 5.92 -21.10 -5.42
CA ASP A 9 6.59 -21.50 -6.65
C ASP A 9 5.68 -21.23 -7.87
N GLU A 10 6.26 -21.06 -9.07
CA GLU A 10 5.47 -20.73 -10.28
C GLU A 10 4.33 -21.72 -10.57
N ASP A 11 4.52 -22.97 -10.17
CA ASP A 11 3.63 -24.12 -10.39
C ASP A 11 2.84 -24.53 -9.13
N ASP A 12 2.71 -23.64 -8.14
CA ASP A 12 1.95 -23.96 -6.92
C ASP A 12 0.49 -24.34 -7.26
N ARG A 13 0.05 -25.47 -6.70
CA ARG A 13 -1.31 -26.01 -6.88
C ARG A 13 -2.38 -25.10 -6.29
N GLU A 14 -2.03 -24.19 -5.39
CA GLU A 14 -2.95 -23.15 -4.92
C GLU A 14 -3.48 -22.30 -6.08
N PHE A 15 -2.69 -22.14 -7.15
CA PHE A 15 -3.09 -21.39 -8.33
C PHE A 15 -4.16 -22.07 -9.20
N GLU A 16 -4.44 -23.36 -8.95
CA GLU A 16 -5.62 -24.03 -9.51
C GLU A 16 -6.92 -23.45 -8.93
N LYS A 17 -6.86 -22.86 -7.72
CA LYS A 17 -8.01 -22.37 -6.96
C LYS A 17 -8.06 -20.84 -6.85
N PHE A 18 -6.90 -20.17 -6.83
CA PHE A 18 -6.78 -18.72 -6.68
C PHE A 18 -5.89 -18.13 -7.78
N PRO A 19 -6.08 -16.86 -8.17
CA PRO A 19 -5.16 -16.20 -9.10
C PRO A 19 -3.73 -16.21 -8.60
N LYS A 20 -2.76 -16.27 -9.52
CA LYS A 20 -1.33 -16.19 -9.18
C LYS A 20 -1.03 -14.93 -8.36
N HIS A 21 -0.40 -15.10 -7.21
CA HIS A 21 0.01 -14.03 -6.31
C HIS A 21 1.31 -14.42 -5.60
N SER A 22 2.08 -13.42 -5.17
CA SER A 22 3.35 -13.60 -4.44
C SER A 22 4.31 -14.64 -5.03
N VAL A 23 4.33 -14.82 -6.36
CA VAL A 23 5.16 -15.86 -6.99
C VAL A 23 6.64 -15.56 -6.74
N THR A 24 7.41 -16.53 -6.25
CA THR A 24 8.84 -16.42 -5.97
C THR A 24 9.60 -15.91 -7.19
N GLY A 25 10.41 -14.87 -7.01
CA GLY A 25 11.16 -14.24 -8.10
C GLY A 25 10.36 -13.25 -8.94
N SER A 26 9.05 -13.13 -8.73
CA SER A 26 8.24 -12.04 -9.29
C SER A 26 8.32 -10.79 -8.41
N TRP A 27 8.02 -9.64 -8.99
CA TRP A 27 7.99 -8.36 -8.26
C TRP A 27 7.06 -8.40 -7.03
N GLY A 28 5.94 -9.13 -7.12
CA GLY A 28 4.96 -9.27 -6.05
C GLY A 28 5.43 -10.07 -4.84
N SER A 29 6.53 -10.82 -4.95
CA SER A 29 7.14 -11.57 -3.83
C SER A 29 8.17 -10.77 -3.04
N ASN A 30 8.54 -9.58 -3.52
CA ASN A 30 9.60 -8.78 -2.89
C ASN A 30 9.14 -8.19 -1.55
N VAL A 31 9.75 -8.66 -0.46
CA VAL A 31 9.51 -8.14 0.89
C VAL A 31 10.39 -6.93 1.14
N LEU A 32 9.78 -5.77 1.37
CA LEU A 32 10.51 -4.57 1.76
C LEU A 32 10.90 -4.63 3.24
N ALA A 33 12.15 -4.32 3.59
CA ALA A 33 12.62 -4.28 4.97
C ALA A 33 11.95 -3.17 5.82
N GLY A 34 12.02 -3.32 7.14
CA GLY A 34 11.61 -2.29 8.11
C GLY A 34 10.11 -2.09 8.28
N LYS A 35 9.75 -1.32 9.32
CA LYS A 35 8.38 -0.85 9.57
C LYS A 35 8.06 0.26 8.58
N LYS A 36 7.02 0.06 7.77
CA LYS A 36 6.67 0.94 6.67
C LYS A 36 5.40 1.74 6.96
N GLN A 37 5.21 2.76 6.14
CA GLN A 37 4.04 3.61 6.06
C GLN A 37 3.81 4.03 4.60
N VAL A 38 2.57 4.39 4.27
CA VAL A 38 2.21 4.97 2.98
C VAL A 38 1.95 6.46 3.17
N PHE A 39 2.45 7.27 2.25
CA PHE A 39 2.29 8.72 2.22
C PHE A 39 1.69 9.12 0.89
N ARG A 40 0.72 10.03 0.87
CA ARG A 40 0.09 10.50 -0.36
C ARG A 40 0.57 11.90 -0.68
N ARG A 41 1.08 12.10 -1.89
CA ARG A 41 1.46 13.43 -2.37
C ARG A 41 0.32 14.04 -3.19
N SER A 42 -0.04 15.26 -2.84
CA SER A 42 -0.94 16.08 -3.64
C SER A 42 -0.18 17.17 -4.40
N ASP A 43 -0.75 17.64 -5.50
CA ASP A 43 -0.33 18.87 -6.16
C ASP A 43 -0.83 20.12 -5.40
N GLN A 44 -0.57 21.30 -5.97
CA GLN A 44 -0.97 22.58 -5.39
C GLN A 44 -2.50 22.76 -5.31
N GLU A 45 -3.25 22.01 -6.12
CA GLU A 45 -4.72 22.01 -6.17
C GLU A 45 -5.33 20.96 -5.24
N GLY A 46 -4.49 20.19 -4.55
CA GLY A 46 -4.87 19.13 -3.61
C GLY A 46 -5.15 17.77 -4.28
N ARG A 47 -4.99 17.64 -5.61
CA ARG A 47 -5.24 16.39 -6.33
C ARG A 47 -4.12 15.40 -6.08
N TYR A 48 -4.48 14.12 -6.04
CA TYR A 48 -3.54 13.05 -5.72
C TYR A 48 -2.62 12.75 -6.91
N THR A 49 -1.31 12.82 -6.68
CA THR A 49 -0.29 12.66 -7.74
C THR A 49 0.43 11.31 -7.68
N GLU A 50 0.78 10.85 -6.48
CA GLU A 50 1.41 9.56 -6.23
C GLU A 50 1.29 9.15 -4.76
N ASP A 51 1.48 7.86 -4.51
CA ASP A 51 1.72 7.33 -3.17
C ASP A 51 3.20 6.93 -3.01
N ILE A 52 3.76 7.17 -1.83
CA ILE A 52 5.14 6.88 -1.47
C ILE A 52 5.11 5.88 -0.31
N ILE A 53 5.77 4.74 -0.48
CA ILE A 53 6.03 3.78 0.58
C ILE A 53 7.38 4.17 1.21
N GLY A 54 7.38 4.53 2.49
CA GLY A 54 8.59 4.89 3.22
C GLY A 54 8.64 4.28 4.61
N LEU A 55 9.66 4.61 5.39
CA LEU A 55 9.75 4.22 6.78
C LEU A 55 8.66 4.91 7.60
N ARG A 56 8.24 4.26 8.70
CA ARG A 56 7.10 4.68 9.52
C ARG A 56 7.15 6.15 9.96
N ASP A 57 8.34 6.68 10.23
CA ASP A 57 8.53 7.95 10.91
C ASP A 57 8.92 9.09 9.95
N GLU A 58 8.68 8.94 8.64
CA GLU A 58 9.13 9.91 7.63
C GLU A 58 8.21 11.11 7.40
N SER A 59 6.89 10.95 7.45
CA SER A 59 5.93 12.01 7.07
C SER A 59 4.49 11.75 7.56
N ILE A 60 3.52 12.47 7.03
CA ILE A 60 2.08 12.35 7.34
C ILE A 60 1.51 11.07 6.70
N ALA A 61 1.30 10.08 7.55
CA ALA A 61 0.84 8.74 7.25
C ALA A 61 -0.60 8.63 6.68
N LEU A 62 -0.81 7.64 5.80
CA LEU A 62 -2.14 7.15 5.40
C LEU A 62 -2.67 6.04 6.30
N LEU A 63 -1.80 5.16 6.80
CA LEU A 63 -2.20 4.10 7.73
C LEU A 63 -2.32 4.68 9.13
N GLU A 64 -3.46 4.42 9.76
CA GLU A 64 -3.78 4.88 11.11
C GLU A 64 -3.85 3.69 12.07
N LEU A 65 -3.35 3.85 13.29
CA LEU A 65 -3.44 2.82 14.32
C LEU A 65 -4.90 2.66 14.78
N VAL A 66 -5.51 1.51 14.50
CA VAL A 66 -6.92 1.22 14.85
C VAL A 66 -7.07 0.28 16.05
N MET A 67 -6.03 -0.48 16.38
CA MET A 67 -6.01 -1.46 17.46
C MET A 67 -4.61 -1.52 18.08
N THR A 68 -4.53 -1.63 19.40
CA THR A 68 -3.31 -1.96 20.16
C THR A 68 -3.65 -2.97 21.24
N ASP A 69 -2.77 -3.94 21.50
CA ASP A 69 -2.94 -4.92 22.59
C ASP A 69 -4.30 -5.64 22.56
N GLY A 70 -4.77 -5.98 21.35
CA GLY A 70 -6.07 -6.63 21.13
C GLY A 70 -7.29 -5.74 21.37
N LYS A 71 -7.12 -4.45 21.65
CA LYS A 71 -8.20 -3.49 21.92
C LYS A 71 -8.33 -2.46 20.82
N ILE A 72 -9.55 -2.25 20.36
CA ILE A 72 -9.88 -1.21 19.39
C ILE A 72 -9.72 0.16 20.05
N LEU A 73 -9.00 1.09 19.39
CA LEU A 73 -8.71 2.42 19.92
C LEU A 73 -9.84 3.44 19.74
N ARG A 74 -10.72 3.21 18.77
CA ARG A 74 -11.82 4.10 18.42
C ARG A 74 -12.98 3.34 17.77
N PRO A 75 -14.23 3.77 17.95
CA PRO A 75 -15.35 3.13 17.27
C PRO A 75 -15.18 3.20 15.74
N PRO A 76 -15.70 2.21 14.99
CA PRO A 76 -15.71 2.29 13.55
C PRO A 76 -16.54 3.49 13.07
N PRO A 77 -16.18 4.14 11.95
CA PRO A 77 -16.95 5.25 11.40
C PRO A 77 -18.34 4.78 10.95
N SER A 78 -19.32 5.70 10.96
CA SER A 78 -20.64 5.41 10.40
C SER A 78 -20.58 5.20 8.89
N LEU A 79 -21.60 4.55 8.33
CA LEU A 79 -21.72 4.38 6.88
C LEU A 79 -21.73 5.72 6.15
N GLN A 80 -22.40 6.74 6.69
CA GLN A 80 -22.40 8.08 6.08
C GLN A 80 -21.01 8.70 6.07
N ALA A 81 -20.23 8.54 7.16
CA ALA A 81 -18.87 9.04 7.23
C ALA A 81 -17.94 8.34 6.23
N ILE A 82 -18.08 7.02 6.05
CA ILE A 82 -17.34 6.25 5.04
C ILE A 82 -17.67 6.76 3.63
N GLN A 83 -18.95 6.93 3.31
CA GLN A 83 -19.39 7.45 2.01
C GLN A 83 -18.86 8.87 1.75
N ALA A 84 -18.90 9.75 2.75
CA ALA A 84 -18.38 11.11 2.64
C ALA A 84 -16.86 11.11 2.41
N LYS A 85 -16.11 10.29 3.16
CA LYS A 85 -14.65 10.13 2.98
C LYS A 85 -14.32 9.61 1.58
N PHE A 86 -15.07 8.64 1.08
CA PHE A 86 -14.92 8.13 -0.28
C PHE A 86 -15.17 9.23 -1.32
N LYS A 87 -16.32 9.91 -1.27
CA LYS A 87 -16.67 10.98 -2.23
C LYS A 87 -15.59 12.05 -2.29
N LYS A 88 -15.12 12.53 -1.13
CA LYS A 88 -14.03 13.51 -1.05
C LYS A 88 -12.72 12.97 -1.64
N SER A 89 -12.37 11.72 -1.36
CA SER A 89 -11.13 11.13 -1.89
C SER A 89 -11.22 10.91 -3.40
N PHE A 90 -12.39 10.49 -3.88
CA PHE A 90 -12.67 10.24 -5.28
C PHE A 90 -12.67 11.53 -6.11
N THR A 91 -13.11 12.66 -5.55
CA THR A 91 -13.02 13.97 -6.23
C THR A 91 -11.58 14.46 -6.38
N LEU A 92 -10.67 14.05 -5.50
CA LEU A 92 -9.25 14.44 -5.54
C LEU A 92 -8.40 13.53 -6.43
N LEU A 93 -8.93 12.37 -6.84
CA LEU A 93 -8.27 11.49 -7.79
C LEU A 93 -8.49 12.00 -9.21
N ASP A 94 -7.46 11.98 -10.05
CA ASP A 94 -7.57 12.34 -11.46
C ASP A 94 -8.47 11.34 -12.22
N ASP A 95 -9.27 11.83 -13.17
CA ASP A 95 -10.23 11.02 -13.93
C ASP A 95 -9.57 9.90 -14.74
N ARG A 96 -8.30 10.07 -15.14
CA ARG A 96 -7.56 9.03 -15.85
C ARG A 96 -7.42 7.74 -15.05
N TYR A 97 -7.47 7.82 -13.72
CA TYR A 97 -7.38 6.65 -12.83
C TYR A 97 -8.75 6.06 -12.46
N LYS A 98 -9.85 6.66 -12.94
CA LYS A 98 -11.22 6.24 -12.61
C LYS A 98 -11.86 5.38 -13.71
N SER A 99 -11.21 5.26 -14.86
CA SER A 99 -11.71 4.43 -15.95
C SER A 99 -11.76 2.96 -15.53
N ILE A 100 -12.86 2.29 -15.88
CA ILE A 100 -13.01 0.84 -15.70
C ILE A 100 -12.59 0.07 -16.97
N GLU A 101 -12.39 0.79 -18.08
CA GLU A 101 -12.01 0.23 -19.39
C GLU A 101 -10.50 0.37 -19.61
N ASP A 102 -9.96 1.55 -19.28
CA ASP A 102 -8.55 1.89 -19.49
C ASP A 102 -7.77 1.76 -18.18
N HIS A 103 -6.74 0.90 -18.20
CA HIS A 103 -5.85 0.75 -17.06
C HIS A 103 -4.73 1.80 -17.10
N ASN A 104 -4.83 2.82 -16.23
CA ASN A 104 -3.74 3.73 -15.93
C ASN A 104 -3.16 3.40 -14.55
N ALA A 105 -1.91 2.95 -14.50
CA ALA A 105 -1.25 2.63 -13.23
C ALA A 105 -1.07 3.91 -12.39
N TYR A 106 -1.61 3.90 -11.17
CA TYR A 106 -1.38 4.97 -10.21
C TYR A 106 0.08 4.90 -9.70
N PRO A 107 0.87 6.00 -9.75
CA PRO A 107 2.26 5.95 -9.38
C PRO A 107 2.43 5.61 -7.90
N VAL A 108 3.19 4.55 -7.64
CA VAL A 108 3.64 4.16 -6.30
C VAL A 108 5.16 4.10 -6.31
N LYS A 109 5.82 4.81 -5.39
CA LYS A 109 7.28 4.91 -5.30
C LYS A 109 7.79 4.51 -3.93
N LEU A 110 9.07 4.17 -3.83
CA LEU A 110 9.74 4.01 -2.54
C LEU A 110 10.34 5.36 -2.12
N SER A 111 10.40 5.61 -0.82
CA SER A 111 11.17 6.73 -0.30
C SER A 111 12.66 6.43 -0.39
N ARG A 112 13.47 7.47 -0.59
CA ARG A 112 14.93 7.35 -0.66
C ARG A 112 15.51 6.60 0.55
N ARG A 113 15.04 6.92 1.76
CA ARG A 113 15.50 6.27 2.99
C ARG A 113 15.14 4.77 3.03
N LEU A 114 13.98 4.40 2.51
CA LEU A 114 13.58 3.01 2.41
C LEU A 114 14.41 2.26 1.37
N GLU A 115 14.71 2.88 0.23
CA GLU A 115 15.61 2.34 -0.80
C GLU A 115 17.01 2.10 -0.25
N GLU A 116 17.58 3.07 0.46
CA GLU A 116 18.89 2.96 1.13
C GLU A 116 18.90 1.79 2.14
N LEU A 117 17.80 1.59 2.88
CA LEU A 117 17.65 0.45 3.78
C LEU A 117 17.59 -0.89 3.03
N GLN A 118 16.95 -0.95 1.85
CA GLN A 118 16.88 -2.19 1.06
C GLN A 118 18.27 -2.61 0.57
N ILE A 119 19.09 -1.65 0.14
CA ILE A 119 20.46 -1.91 -0.33
C ILE A 119 21.33 -2.42 0.82
N THR A 120 21.24 -1.77 1.99
CA THR A 120 22.07 -2.11 3.15
C THR A 120 21.68 -3.45 3.78
N SER A 121 20.41 -3.85 3.67
CA SER A 121 19.92 -5.13 4.23
C SER A 121 20.23 -6.35 3.35
N ASN A 122 20.67 -6.13 2.09
CA ASN A 122 21.04 -7.17 1.14
C ASN A 122 22.57 -7.38 1.05
N GLN A 123 23.35 -6.85 2.01
CA GLN A 123 24.79 -7.09 2.18
C GLN A 123 25.10 -7.92 3.42
#